data_AF-A0A2S7KQJ9-F1
#
_entry.id   AF-A0A2S7KQJ9-F1
#
_cell.length_a   1.000
_cell.length_b   1.000
_cell.length_c   1.000
_cell.angle_alpha   90.00
_cell.angle_beta   90.00
_cell.angle_gamma   90.00
#
_symmetry.space_group_name_H-M   'P 1'
#
loop_
_entity.id
_entity.type
_entity.pdbx_description
1 polymer ?
#
loop_
_entity_poly.entity_id
_entity_poly.type
_entity_poly.pdbx_seq_one_letter_code
_entity_poly.pdbx_strand_id
1 'polypeptide(L)'
;MAKDRKKFTVGILCPKLLYYRKITAMKRVLGLMIVCALFACQQEEFTVIDEQDQNNEEGLALQLRSLLQNVTSHDGTFDDVVDRSSCFSVNFPYTVMYSGEPYQINSVADLVPFNSNDELVPVYPIEITYANYESTTIEVHEEFLTEITKCEAGILYDQRVTCIDLVYPIRLAIYDATQGSFETVSLDHDKQTFQWLDDFPTNILVNMNYPMEVIWETGTTQLIEDDAALEQVILDAIDLCN
;
A
#
# COMPACT_ATOMS: atom_id res chain seq x y z
N MET A 1 30.82 -6.51 112.51
CA MET A 1 31.91 -5.62 112.05
C MET A 1 32.54 -6.24 110.79
N ALA A 2 32.90 -5.41 109.79
CA ALA A 2 33.46 -5.74 108.46
C ALA A 2 32.45 -6.38 107.47
N LYS A 3 31.69 -5.60 106.68
CA LYS A 3 32.01 -4.74 105.51
C LYS A 3 32.22 -5.54 104.21
N ASP A 4 31.09 -5.68 103.54
CA ASP A 4 30.84 -5.97 102.14
C ASP A 4 31.77 -5.20 101.17
N ARG A 5 32.24 -5.88 100.11
CA ARG A 5 32.61 -5.23 98.84
C ARG A 5 32.69 -6.26 97.70
N LYS A 6 31.67 -6.20 96.84
CA LYS A 6 31.56 -6.81 95.50
C LYS A 6 32.75 -6.43 94.61
N LYS A 7 33.28 -7.40 93.85
CA LYS A 7 34.08 -7.15 92.64
C LYS A 7 33.22 -7.44 91.42
N PHE A 8 32.94 -6.39 90.66
CA PHE A 8 32.24 -6.42 89.37
C PHE A 8 33.33 -6.38 88.30
N THR A 9 33.45 -7.42 87.48
CA THR A 9 34.38 -7.44 86.35
C THR A 9 33.61 -7.04 85.09
N VAL A 10 33.69 -5.77 84.71
CA VAL A 10 33.19 -5.27 83.42
C VAL A 10 34.20 -5.69 82.34
N GLY A 11 33.85 -6.70 81.55
CA GLY A 11 34.53 -7.00 80.30
C GLY A 11 34.15 -5.95 79.26
N ILE A 12 35.06 -5.02 78.97
CA ILE A 12 34.92 -4.04 77.90
C ILE A 12 34.90 -4.80 76.57
N LEU A 13 33.73 -4.93 75.96
CA LEU A 13 33.60 -5.42 74.59
C LEU A 13 34.31 -4.41 73.67
N CYS A 14 35.35 -4.87 72.99
CA CYS A 14 36.23 -4.08 72.14
C CYS A 14 35.44 -3.40 70.98
N PRO A 15 35.50 -2.06 70.83
CA PRO A 15 34.75 -1.31 69.80
C PRO A 15 35.24 -1.57 68.36
N LYS A 16 36.36 -2.29 68.16
CA LYS A 16 36.94 -2.56 66.84
C LYS A 16 36.11 -3.51 65.97
N LEU A 17 35.34 -4.42 66.56
CA LEU A 17 34.54 -5.43 65.83
C LEU A 17 33.25 -4.84 65.21
N LEU A 18 32.62 -3.87 65.87
CA LEU A 18 31.48 -3.13 65.33
C LEU A 18 31.91 -2.17 64.21
N TYR A 19 33.08 -1.56 64.34
CA TYR A 19 33.67 -0.70 63.31
C TYR A 19 34.03 -1.48 62.04
N TYR A 20 34.68 -2.64 62.17
CA TYR A 20 35.03 -3.48 61.01
C TYR A 20 33.80 -4.07 60.29
N ARG A 21 32.74 -4.47 61.01
CA ARG A 21 31.49 -4.92 60.37
C ARG A 21 30.79 -3.81 59.60
N LYS A 22 30.78 -2.57 60.12
CA LYS A 22 30.25 -1.39 59.40
C LYS A 22 31.06 -1.03 58.16
N ILE A 23 32.39 -1.09 58.22
CA ILE A 23 33.25 -0.85 57.04
C ILE A 23 33.04 -1.91 55.96
N THR A 24 32.90 -3.18 56.36
CA THR A 24 32.69 -4.29 55.39
C THR A 24 31.30 -4.22 54.76
N ALA A 25 30.27 -3.85 55.52
CA ALA A 25 28.93 -3.60 55.00
C ALA A 25 28.88 -2.36 54.09
N MET A 26 29.57 -1.27 54.45
CA MET A 26 29.65 -0.05 53.64
C MET A 26 30.41 -0.28 52.33
N LYS A 27 31.46 -1.12 52.31
CA LYS A 27 32.16 -1.54 51.08
C LYS A 27 31.28 -2.42 50.18
N ARG A 28 30.40 -3.26 50.75
CA ARG A 28 29.45 -4.07 49.99
C ARG A 28 28.30 -3.24 49.41
N VAL A 29 27.79 -2.26 50.16
CA VAL A 29 26.79 -1.31 49.67
C VAL A 29 27.37 -0.38 48.60
N LEU A 30 28.61 0.11 48.79
CA LEU A 30 29.31 0.91 47.79
C LEU A 30 29.61 0.09 46.52
N GLY A 31 30.00 -1.18 46.67
CA GLY A 31 30.18 -2.09 45.53
C GLY A 31 28.87 -2.37 44.78
N LEU A 32 27.76 -2.55 45.49
CA LEU A 32 26.44 -2.77 44.87
C LEU A 32 25.94 -1.52 44.12
N MET A 33 26.20 -0.33 44.65
CA MET A 33 25.82 0.95 44.02
C MET A 33 26.64 1.23 42.75
N ILE A 34 27.93 0.83 42.73
CA ILE A 34 28.79 0.91 41.54
C ILE A 34 28.33 -0.08 40.46
N VAL A 35 27.88 -1.28 40.81
CA VAL A 35 27.36 -2.26 39.84
C VAL A 35 26.02 -1.81 39.23
N CYS A 36 25.13 -1.19 40.01
CA CYS A 36 23.88 -0.62 39.47
C CYS A 36 24.12 0.60 38.55
N ALA A 37 25.20 1.37 38.77
CA ALA A 37 25.57 2.48 37.91
C ALA A 37 26.09 2.06 36.52
N LEU A 38 26.50 0.78 36.35
CA LEU A 38 26.91 0.24 35.04
C LEU A 38 25.73 -0.25 34.19
N PHE A 39 24.51 -0.31 34.73
CA PHE A 39 23.29 -0.72 34.02
C PHE A 39 22.26 0.41 33.84
N ALA A 40 22.49 1.59 34.43
CA ALA A 40 21.60 2.73 34.30
C ALA A 40 22.11 3.70 33.22
N CYS A 41 21.33 3.82 32.14
CA CYS A 41 21.55 4.61 30.92
C CYS A 41 22.62 4.07 29.95
N GLN A 42 22.25 3.06 29.17
CA GLN A 42 22.44 3.24 27.73
C GLN A 42 21.43 4.30 27.29
N GLN A 43 21.91 5.49 27.01
CA GLN A 43 21.16 6.45 26.23
C GLN A 43 21.42 6.01 24.78
N GLU A 44 20.42 5.38 24.16
CA GLU A 44 20.46 5.12 22.72
C GLU A 44 20.58 6.50 22.05
N GLU A 45 21.80 6.86 21.68
CA GLU A 45 22.05 7.93 20.74
C GLU A 45 21.55 7.37 19.40
N PHE A 46 20.31 7.69 19.04
CA PHE A 46 19.94 7.72 17.63
C PHE A 46 20.86 8.76 17.01
N THR A 47 21.99 8.31 16.47
CA THR A 47 22.63 9.05 15.39
C THR A 47 21.58 9.05 14.29
N VAL A 48 20.81 10.13 14.19
CA VAL A 48 20.28 10.55 12.90
C VAL A 48 21.54 10.75 12.09
N ILE A 49 21.89 9.72 11.31
CA ILE A 49 22.85 9.92 10.25
C ILE A 49 22.13 10.95 9.38
N ASP A 50 22.60 12.20 9.45
CA ASP A 50 22.29 13.22 8.46
C ASP A 50 23.01 12.75 7.19
N GLU A 51 22.52 11.63 6.63
CA GLU A 51 22.73 11.32 5.24
C GLU A 51 21.89 12.37 4.52
N GLN A 52 22.54 13.48 4.21
CA GLN A 52 22.32 14.13 2.92
C GLN A 52 22.66 13.12 1.81
N ASP A 53 21.90 12.03 1.72
CA ASP A 53 21.77 11.22 0.53
C ASP A 53 20.30 11.23 0.15
N GLN A 54 20.09 11.68 -1.07
CA GLN A 54 18.80 11.86 -1.69
C GLN A 54 18.17 10.47 -1.91
N ASN A 55 16.86 10.33 -1.63
CA ASN A 55 15.98 9.21 -2.00
C ASN A 55 15.65 8.13 -0.93
N ASN A 56 15.54 8.46 0.35
CA ASN A 56 14.77 7.63 1.28
C ASN A 56 13.29 8.05 1.25
N GLU A 57 12.54 7.61 0.22
CA GLU A 57 11.07 7.63 0.30
C GLU A 57 10.67 6.54 1.31
N GLU A 58 10.47 6.90 2.58
CA GLU A 58 9.80 6.02 3.53
C GLU A 58 8.34 5.83 3.09
N GLY A 59 7.98 4.62 2.69
CA GLY A 59 6.63 4.25 2.26
C GLY A 59 6.52 3.97 0.76
N LEU A 60 5.29 3.76 0.29
CA LEU A 60 5.00 3.40 -1.10
C LEU A 60 5.38 4.54 -2.05
N ALA A 61 6.45 4.33 -2.81
CA ALA A 61 7.05 5.33 -3.67
C ALA A 61 6.06 5.89 -4.71
N LEU A 62 6.16 7.17 -5.04
CA LEU A 62 5.23 7.83 -5.98
C LEU A 62 5.19 7.13 -7.34
N GLN A 63 6.34 6.65 -7.81
CA GLN A 63 6.46 5.94 -9.08
C GLN A 63 5.71 4.60 -9.04
N LEU A 64 5.93 3.79 -7.99
CA LEU A 64 5.24 2.51 -7.83
C LEU A 64 3.72 2.69 -7.69
N ARG A 65 3.28 3.77 -7.03
CA ARG A 65 1.85 4.12 -6.97
C ARG A 65 1.26 4.37 -8.35
N SER A 66 1.93 5.17 -9.18
CA SER A 66 1.49 5.44 -10.55
C SER A 66 1.45 4.15 -11.39
N LEU A 67 2.46 3.29 -11.25
CA LEU A 67 2.49 2.01 -11.97
C LEU A 67 1.36 1.07 -11.53
N LEU A 68 1.06 1.02 -10.24
CA LEU A 68 -0.07 0.26 -9.72
C LEU A 68 -1.42 0.84 -10.21
N GLN A 69 -1.56 2.16 -10.29
CA GLN A 69 -2.74 2.78 -10.89
C GLN A 69 -2.90 2.37 -12.36
N ASN A 70 -1.80 2.34 -13.11
CA ASN A 70 -1.81 1.92 -14.51
C ASN A 70 -2.28 0.46 -14.66
N VAL A 71 -1.75 -0.46 -13.84
CA VAL A 71 -2.12 -1.90 -13.86
C VAL A 71 -3.57 -2.11 -13.42
N THR A 72 -4.04 -1.35 -12.43
CA THR A 72 -5.37 -1.54 -11.82
C THR A 72 -6.45 -0.65 -12.42
N SER A 73 -6.15 0.11 -13.48
CA SER A 73 -7.12 0.97 -14.15
C SER A 73 -8.18 0.15 -14.89
N HIS A 74 -9.39 0.69 -15.02
CA HIS A 74 -10.47 0.03 -15.75
C HIS A 74 -10.11 -0.13 -17.22
N ASP A 75 -10.07 -1.38 -17.70
CA ASP A 75 -9.84 -1.71 -19.11
C ASP A 75 -11.11 -1.50 -19.93
N GLY A 76 -11.09 -0.53 -20.84
CA GLY A 76 -12.20 -0.25 -21.76
C GLY A 76 -12.10 -0.94 -23.12
N THR A 77 -11.00 -1.63 -23.41
CA THR A 77 -10.73 -2.14 -24.78
C THR A 77 -11.71 -3.21 -25.27
N PHE A 78 -12.44 -3.85 -24.35
CA PHE A 78 -13.32 -4.98 -24.68
C PHE A 78 -14.54 -4.59 -25.54
N ASP A 79 -14.90 -3.31 -25.61
CA ASP A 79 -15.99 -2.80 -26.44
C ASP A 79 -15.57 -1.72 -27.45
N ASP A 80 -14.28 -1.65 -27.81
CA ASP A 80 -13.74 -0.83 -28.90
C ASP A 80 -14.49 -1.03 -30.23
N VAL A 81 -15.15 -2.18 -30.42
CA VAL A 81 -15.99 -2.46 -31.59
C VAL A 81 -17.23 -1.56 -31.67
N VAL A 82 -17.68 -1.00 -30.54
CA VAL A 82 -18.84 -0.11 -30.43
C VAL A 82 -18.42 1.35 -30.43
N ASP A 83 -17.38 1.72 -29.68
CA ASP A 83 -17.04 3.11 -29.41
C ASP A 83 -15.72 3.59 -30.05
N ARG A 84 -14.89 2.65 -30.51
CA ARG A 84 -13.55 2.89 -31.05
C ARG A 84 -12.62 3.63 -30.08
N SER A 85 -12.79 3.44 -28.78
CA SER A 85 -12.07 4.17 -27.74
C SER A 85 -11.76 3.28 -26.54
N SER A 86 -10.48 2.97 -26.34
CA SER A 86 -10.01 2.21 -25.17
C SER A 86 -10.19 2.97 -23.83
N CYS A 87 -10.29 4.30 -23.85
CA CYS A 87 -10.28 5.15 -22.65
C CYS A 87 -11.45 4.93 -21.66
N PHE A 88 -12.55 4.35 -22.14
CA PHE A 88 -13.75 4.05 -21.36
C PHE A 88 -14.45 2.85 -21.98
N SER A 89 -15.50 2.35 -21.34
CA SER A 89 -16.37 1.32 -21.91
C SER A 89 -17.84 1.66 -21.70
N VAL A 90 -18.73 1.16 -22.55
CA VAL A 90 -20.18 1.20 -22.37
C VAL A 90 -20.65 0.11 -21.39
N ASN A 91 -21.38 0.52 -20.36
CA ASN A 91 -21.90 -0.37 -19.32
C ASN A 91 -23.02 -1.27 -19.87
N PHE A 92 -22.88 -2.57 -19.67
CA PHE A 92 -23.95 -3.52 -19.97
C PHE A 92 -25.15 -3.41 -18.99
N PRO A 93 -26.38 -3.68 -19.45
CA PRO A 93 -26.78 -3.95 -20.82
C PRO A 93 -27.13 -2.66 -21.59
N TYR A 94 -26.93 -2.68 -22.91
CA TYR A 94 -27.34 -1.60 -23.82
C TYR A 94 -27.85 -2.15 -25.16
N THR A 95 -28.41 -1.28 -26.00
CA THR A 95 -28.89 -1.63 -27.33
C THR A 95 -28.08 -0.88 -28.38
N VAL A 96 -27.74 -1.54 -29.48
CA VAL A 96 -27.12 -0.92 -30.65
C VAL A 96 -28.03 -1.11 -31.87
N MET A 97 -27.99 -0.16 -32.80
CA MET A 97 -28.56 -0.32 -34.13
C MET A 97 -27.49 -0.94 -35.03
N TYR A 98 -27.74 -2.12 -35.55
CA TYR A 98 -26.89 -2.81 -36.51
C TYR A 98 -27.65 -3.06 -37.80
N SER A 99 -27.16 -2.56 -38.93
CA SER A 99 -27.85 -2.65 -40.22
C SER A 99 -29.33 -2.18 -40.21
N GLY A 100 -29.65 -1.22 -39.32
CA GLY A 100 -31.00 -0.67 -39.16
C GLY A 100 -31.93 -1.44 -38.22
N GLU A 101 -31.48 -2.54 -37.61
CA GLU A 101 -32.26 -3.33 -36.65
C GLU A 101 -31.66 -3.21 -35.24
N PRO A 102 -32.48 -3.17 -34.18
CA PRO A 102 -32.00 -3.12 -32.80
C PRO A 102 -31.43 -4.48 -32.37
N TYR A 103 -30.24 -4.45 -31.77
CA TYR A 103 -29.56 -5.61 -31.20
C TYR A 103 -29.21 -5.34 -29.73
N GLN A 104 -29.53 -6.28 -28.85
CA GLN A 104 -29.28 -6.15 -27.41
C GLN A 104 -27.89 -6.71 -27.07
N ILE A 105 -27.08 -5.91 -26.38
CA ILE A 105 -25.78 -6.31 -25.83
C ILE A 105 -25.93 -6.43 -24.31
N ASN A 106 -25.78 -7.62 -23.76
CA ASN A 106 -25.88 -7.89 -22.32
C ASN A 106 -24.54 -8.21 -21.68
N SER A 107 -23.54 -8.57 -22.49
CA SER A 107 -22.19 -8.93 -22.02
C SER A 107 -21.19 -8.84 -23.16
N VAL A 108 -19.90 -8.94 -22.83
CA VAL A 108 -18.79 -9.02 -23.79
C VAL A 108 -18.99 -10.15 -24.82
N ALA A 109 -19.63 -11.26 -24.42
CA ALA A 109 -19.89 -12.38 -25.33
C ALA A 109 -20.81 -12.00 -26.51
N ASP A 110 -21.69 -11.00 -26.33
CA ASP A 110 -22.58 -10.52 -27.37
C ASP A 110 -21.85 -9.64 -28.40
N LEU A 111 -20.62 -9.20 -28.10
CA LEU A 111 -19.77 -8.40 -28.99
C LEU A 111 -18.91 -9.25 -29.94
N VAL A 112 -18.65 -10.51 -29.58
CA VAL A 112 -17.82 -11.47 -30.36
C VAL A 112 -18.20 -11.59 -31.85
N PRO A 113 -19.49 -11.53 -32.26
CA PRO A 113 -19.86 -11.63 -33.67
C PRO A 113 -19.45 -10.41 -34.52
N PHE A 114 -19.18 -9.26 -33.89
CA PHE A 114 -18.89 -8.02 -34.57
C PHE A 114 -17.38 -7.82 -34.75
N ASN A 115 -17.01 -7.03 -35.74
CA ASN A 115 -15.63 -6.63 -36.02
C ASN A 115 -15.53 -5.11 -36.22
N SER A 116 -14.32 -4.58 -36.29
CA SER A 116 -14.06 -3.13 -36.40
C SER A 116 -14.64 -2.46 -37.66
N ASN A 117 -15.08 -3.22 -38.67
CA ASN A 117 -15.76 -2.67 -39.84
C ASN A 117 -17.29 -2.60 -39.67
N ASP A 118 -17.85 -3.25 -38.65
CA ASP A 118 -19.28 -3.14 -38.35
C ASP A 118 -19.58 -1.75 -37.79
N GLU A 119 -20.72 -1.19 -38.20
CA GLU A 119 -21.24 0.07 -37.67
C GLU A 119 -22.32 -0.26 -36.64
N LEU A 120 -21.97 -0.05 -35.37
CA LEU A 120 -22.85 -0.24 -34.22
C LEU A 120 -23.16 1.14 -33.65
N VAL A 121 -24.41 1.58 -33.75
CA VAL A 121 -24.81 2.89 -33.21
C VAL A 121 -25.59 2.67 -31.91
N PRO A 122 -25.06 3.07 -30.74
CA PRO A 122 -25.78 2.94 -29.48
C PRO A 122 -27.14 3.64 -29.51
N VAL A 123 -28.13 2.99 -28.90
CA VAL A 123 -29.44 3.59 -28.63
C VAL A 123 -29.36 4.26 -27.26
N TYR A 124 -29.46 5.59 -27.28
CA TYR A 124 -29.33 6.41 -26.08
C TYR A 124 -30.63 6.44 -25.24
N PRO A 125 -30.53 6.64 -23.91
CA PRO A 125 -29.30 6.87 -23.15
C PRO A 125 -28.48 5.61 -22.92
N ILE A 126 -27.16 5.78 -22.77
CA ILE A 126 -26.22 4.73 -22.33
C ILE A 126 -25.43 5.23 -21.12
N GLU A 127 -24.80 4.32 -20.38
CA GLU A 127 -23.85 4.67 -19.32
C GLU A 127 -22.45 4.22 -19.76
N ILE A 128 -21.43 5.05 -19.53
CA ILE A 128 -20.03 4.70 -19.77
C ILE A 128 -19.26 4.71 -18.46
N THR A 129 -18.17 3.94 -18.39
CA THR A 129 -17.22 3.92 -17.26
C THR A 129 -15.82 4.25 -17.75
N TYR A 130 -15.19 5.24 -17.13
CA TYR A 130 -13.83 5.67 -17.45
C TYR A 130 -12.77 4.79 -16.78
N ALA A 131 -11.51 4.95 -17.17
CA ALA A 131 -10.36 4.26 -16.58
C ALA A 131 -10.25 4.40 -15.04
N ASN A 132 -10.79 5.47 -14.45
CA ASN A 132 -10.82 5.70 -13.00
C ASN A 132 -12.04 5.07 -12.28
N TYR A 133 -12.83 4.25 -12.97
CA TYR A 133 -14.08 3.64 -12.50
C TYR A 133 -15.22 4.61 -12.16
N GLU A 134 -15.10 5.90 -12.51
CA GLU A 134 -16.24 6.80 -12.51
C GLU A 134 -17.12 6.51 -13.73
N SER A 135 -18.43 6.66 -13.55
CA SER A 135 -19.42 6.42 -14.60
C SER A 135 -20.24 7.67 -14.87
N THR A 136 -20.65 7.86 -16.13
CA THR A 136 -21.56 8.93 -16.53
C THR A 136 -22.60 8.42 -17.51
N THR A 137 -23.80 9.00 -17.44
CA THR A 137 -24.83 8.81 -18.47
C THR A 137 -24.51 9.69 -19.68
N ILE A 138 -24.69 9.12 -20.87
CA ILE A 138 -24.63 9.78 -22.16
C ILE A 138 -26.03 9.78 -22.75
N GLU A 139 -26.61 10.97 -22.92
CA GLU A 139 -28.02 11.14 -23.29
C GLU A 139 -28.22 11.13 -24.81
N VAL A 140 -27.19 11.52 -25.57
CA VAL A 140 -27.26 11.66 -27.04
C VAL A 140 -25.93 11.33 -27.72
N HIS A 141 -25.99 11.08 -29.03
CA HIS A 141 -24.84 10.74 -29.86
C HIS A 141 -23.72 11.79 -29.86
N GLU A 142 -24.06 13.08 -29.83
CA GLU A 142 -23.07 14.17 -29.83
C GLU A 142 -22.19 14.17 -28.57
N GLU A 143 -22.77 13.83 -27.41
CA GLU A 143 -22.04 13.67 -26.15
C GLU A 143 -21.07 12.48 -26.24
N PHE A 144 -21.53 11.37 -26.83
CA PHE A 144 -20.68 10.19 -27.04
C PHE A 144 -19.46 10.47 -27.93
N LEU A 145 -19.68 11.14 -29.07
CA LEU A 145 -18.57 11.56 -29.95
C LEU A 145 -17.60 12.53 -29.26
N THR A 146 -18.10 13.34 -28.32
CA THR A 146 -17.26 14.24 -27.52
C THR A 146 -16.33 13.44 -26.61
N GLU A 147 -16.81 12.38 -25.96
CA GLU A 147 -15.97 11.51 -25.14
C GLU A 147 -14.92 10.76 -25.98
N ILE A 148 -15.31 10.21 -27.13
CA ILE A 148 -14.37 9.57 -28.08
C ILE A 148 -13.27 10.55 -28.50
N THR A 149 -13.65 11.79 -28.87
CA THR A 149 -12.68 12.82 -29.28
C THR A 149 -11.75 13.21 -28.13
N LYS A 150 -12.22 13.21 -26.88
CA LYS A 150 -11.36 13.46 -25.71
C LYS A 150 -10.35 12.33 -25.50
N CYS A 151 -10.74 11.08 -25.74
CA CYS A 151 -9.82 9.94 -25.73
C CYS A 151 -8.72 10.12 -26.79
N GLU A 152 -9.09 10.35 -28.05
CA GLU A 152 -8.14 10.56 -29.16
C GLU A 152 -7.21 11.77 -28.93
N ALA A 153 -7.70 12.81 -28.25
CA ALA A 153 -6.93 13.99 -27.89
C ALA A 153 -5.99 13.78 -26.68
N GLY A 154 -6.00 12.60 -26.05
CA GLY A 154 -5.22 12.30 -24.85
C GLY A 154 -5.67 13.09 -23.61
N ILE A 155 -6.93 13.53 -23.58
CA ILE A 155 -7.52 14.27 -22.44
C ILE A 155 -7.99 13.28 -21.38
N LEU A 156 -8.48 12.11 -21.80
CA LEU A 156 -8.84 11.03 -20.89
C LEU A 156 -7.60 10.21 -20.52
N TYR A 157 -7.60 9.66 -19.32
CA TYR A 157 -6.54 8.79 -18.85
C TYR A 157 -6.58 7.45 -19.60
N ASP A 158 -5.45 7.06 -20.18
CA ASP A 158 -5.28 5.84 -20.99
C ASP A 158 -3.89 5.20 -20.79
N GLN A 159 -3.27 5.41 -19.63
CA GLN A 159 -1.94 4.84 -19.33
C GLN A 159 -2.04 3.42 -18.78
N ARG A 160 -3.04 2.64 -19.22
CA ARG A 160 -3.31 1.29 -18.72
C ARG A 160 -2.15 0.33 -19.00
N VAL A 161 -2.00 -0.66 -18.12
CA VAL A 161 -1.10 -1.80 -18.34
C VAL A 161 -1.91 -3.08 -18.19
N THR A 162 -2.20 -3.75 -19.30
CA THR A 162 -3.10 -4.91 -19.36
C THR A 162 -2.37 -6.26 -19.47
N CYS A 163 -1.04 -6.26 -19.66
CA CYS A 163 -0.29 -7.49 -19.87
C CYS A 163 0.09 -8.23 -18.59
N ILE A 164 -0.23 -7.62 -17.45
CA ILE A 164 -0.08 -8.20 -16.12
C ILE A 164 -1.28 -7.81 -15.28
N ASP A 165 -1.73 -8.71 -14.42
CA ASP A 165 -2.73 -8.45 -13.39
C ASP A 165 -2.16 -8.74 -12.00
N LEU A 166 -2.69 -8.07 -10.98
CA LEU A 166 -2.37 -8.37 -9.60
C LEU A 166 -3.17 -9.59 -9.12
N VAL A 167 -2.51 -10.51 -8.41
CA VAL A 167 -3.22 -11.60 -7.73
C VAL A 167 -3.74 -11.10 -6.39
N TYR A 168 -5.05 -11.00 -6.29
CA TYR A 168 -5.74 -10.53 -5.09
C TYR A 168 -5.95 -11.62 -4.02
N PRO A 169 -6.02 -11.25 -2.73
CA PRO A 169 -5.94 -9.88 -2.21
C PRO A 169 -4.51 -9.38 -2.05
N ILE A 170 -4.27 -8.10 -2.36
CA ILE A 170 -3.03 -7.41 -1.96
C ILE A 170 -3.21 -6.81 -0.58
N ARG A 171 -2.13 -6.73 0.21
CA ARG A 171 -2.18 -6.27 1.60
C ARG A 171 -1.24 -5.11 1.82
N LEU A 172 -1.72 -4.11 2.55
CA LEU A 172 -0.99 -2.89 2.88
C LEU A 172 -0.84 -2.79 4.40
N ALA A 173 0.39 -2.59 4.89
CA ALA A 173 0.65 -2.17 6.26
C ALA A 173 0.67 -0.64 6.32
N ILE A 174 -0.22 -0.07 7.12
CA ILE A 174 -0.38 1.37 7.25
C ILE A 174 -0.01 1.80 8.67
N TYR A 175 0.79 2.86 8.77
CA TYR A 175 1.08 3.55 10.01
C TYR A 175 0.57 4.99 9.94
N ASP A 176 -0.38 5.32 10.82
CA ASP A 176 -0.89 6.68 10.99
C ASP A 176 -0.14 7.37 12.13
N ALA A 177 0.71 8.34 11.79
CA ALA A 177 1.51 9.10 12.75
C ALA A 177 0.67 10.03 13.64
N THR A 178 -0.52 10.43 13.19
CA THR A 178 -1.44 11.29 13.94
C THR A 178 -2.12 10.50 15.05
N GLN A 179 -2.53 9.26 14.76
CA GLN A 179 -3.21 8.39 15.72
C GLN A 179 -2.24 7.47 16.49
N GLY A 180 -1.00 7.32 16.02
CA GLY A 180 -0.03 6.39 16.58
C GLY A 180 -0.47 4.93 16.42
N SER A 181 -1.17 4.61 15.33
CA SER A 181 -1.79 3.32 15.09
C SER A 181 -1.16 2.59 13.90
N PHE A 182 -1.14 1.26 13.99
CA PHE A 182 -0.78 0.37 12.90
C PHE A 182 -2.00 -0.45 12.48
N GLU A 183 -2.25 -0.53 11.19
CA GLU A 183 -3.30 -1.36 10.61
C GLU A 183 -2.79 -2.14 9.39
N THR A 184 -3.50 -3.21 9.04
CA THR A 184 -3.29 -3.93 7.80
C THR A 184 -4.60 -3.93 7.03
N VAL A 185 -4.57 -3.33 5.84
CA VAL A 185 -5.71 -3.28 4.92
C VAL A 185 -5.52 -4.35 3.86
N SER A 186 -6.60 -5.01 3.46
CA SER A 186 -6.62 -5.89 2.28
C SER A 186 -7.46 -5.23 1.20
N LEU A 187 -6.93 -5.21 -0.01
CA LEU A 187 -7.63 -4.78 -1.22
C LEU A 187 -7.90 -6.04 -2.03
N ASP A 188 -9.14 -6.20 -2.50
CA ASP A 188 -9.65 -7.47 -3.01
C ASP A 188 -9.83 -7.51 -4.54
N HIS A 189 -9.72 -6.36 -5.21
CA HIS A 189 -9.83 -6.24 -6.67
C HIS A 189 -9.26 -4.91 -7.20
N ASP A 190 -9.11 -4.79 -8.52
CA ASP A 190 -8.50 -3.63 -9.21
C ASP A 190 -9.19 -2.32 -8.86
N LYS A 191 -10.52 -2.24 -9.01
CA LYS A 191 -11.28 -1.02 -8.65
C LYS A 191 -10.99 -0.51 -7.25
N GLN A 192 -10.92 -1.40 -6.25
CA GLN A 192 -10.65 -0.99 -4.87
C GLN A 192 -9.21 -0.48 -4.73
N THR A 193 -8.27 -1.14 -5.42
CA THR A 193 -6.86 -0.77 -5.42
C THR A 193 -6.63 0.57 -6.09
N PHE A 194 -7.17 0.75 -7.29
CA PHE A 194 -7.09 1.99 -8.04
C PHE A 194 -7.63 3.16 -7.22
N GLN A 195 -8.85 3.03 -6.68
CA GLN A 195 -9.49 4.09 -5.89
C GLN A 195 -8.73 4.40 -4.61
N TRP A 196 -8.14 3.39 -3.96
CA TRP A 196 -7.31 3.60 -2.78
C TRP A 196 -6.00 4.34 -3.11
N LEU A 197 -5.40 4.07 -4.26
CA LEU A 197 -4.19 4.76 -4.75
C LEU A 197 -4.47 6.18 -5.25
N ASP A 198 -5.67 6.42 -5.80
CA ASP A 198 -6.12 7.73 -6.25
C ASP A 198 -6.41 8.66 -5.05
N ASP A 199 -7.12 8.16 -4.04
CA ASP A 199 -7.36 8.87 -2.77
C ASP A 199 -6.27 8.57 -1.72
N PHE A 200 -5.00 8.54 -2.15
CA PHE A 200 -3.90 8.15 -1.27
C PHE A 200 -3.71 9.13 -0.10
N PRO A 201 -3.72 8.66 1.15
CA PRO A 201 -3.67 9.56 2.29
C PRO A 201 -2.27 10.19 2.49
N THR A 202 -2.23 11.47 2.84
CA THR A 202 -0.99 12.28 2.89
C THR A 202 -0.23 12.25 4.22
N ASN A 203 -0.82 11.71 5.29
CA ASN A 203 -0.25 11.72 6.65
C ASN A 203 -0.03 10.30 7.23
N ILE A 204 0.14 9.32 6.35
CA ILE A 204 0.37 7.92 6.73
C ILE A 204 1.62 7.40 6.02
N LEU A 205 2.27 6.40 6.63
CA LEU A 205 3.26 5.58 5.95
C LEU A 205 2.58 4.28 5.50
N VAL A 206 2.84 3.87 4.27
CA VAL A 206 2.19 2.71 3.65
C VAL A 206 3.28 1.82 3.09
N ASN A 207 3.27 0.55 3.48
CA ASN A 207 4.14 -0.47 2.91
C ASN A 207 3.28 -1.59 2.33
N MET A 208 3.68 -2.17 1.20
CA MET A 208 3.06 -3.39 0.71
C MET A 208 3.58 -4.60 1.47
N ASN A 209 2.69 -5.54 1.72
CA ASN A 209 3.06 -6.80 2.35
C ASN A 209 3.43 -7.81 1.27
N TYR A 210 4.71 -8.17 1.28
CA TYR A 210 5.27 -9.23 0.46
C TYR A 210 5.34 -10.57 1.22
N PRO A 211 5.41 -11.70 0.51
CA PRO A 211 5.35 -11.80 -0.95
C PRO A 211 3.94 -11.59 -1.50
N MET A 212 3.85 -11.15 -2.76
CA MET A 212 2.63 -11.12 -3.55
C MET A 212 2.85 -11.79 -4.91
N GLU A 213 1.79 -12.03 -5.65
CA GLU A 213 1.87 -12.63 -6.99
C GLU A 213 1.29 -11.68 -8.03
N VAL A 214 1.85 -11.73 -9.23
CA VAL A 214 1.27 -11.16 -10.44
C VAL A 214 1.04 -12.29 -11.44
N ILE A 215 0.07 -12.11 -12.32
CA ILE A 215 -0.19 -13.02 -13.44
C ILE A 215 0.06 -12.28 -14.74
N TRP A 216 0.90 -12.84 -15.60
CA TRP A 216 1.13 -12.33 -16.95
C TRP A 216 -0.05 -12.69 -17.85
N GLU A 217 -0.28 -11.95 -18.92
CA GLU A 217 -1.30 -12.24 -19.96
C GLU A 217 -1.20 -13.69 -20.49
N THR A 218 0.01 -14.25 -20.50
CA THR A 218 0.27 -15.65 -20.88
C THR A 218 -0.33 -16.69 -19.92
N GLY A 219 -0.86 -16.26 -18.77
CA GLY A 219 -1.34 -17.09 -17.67
C GLY A 219 -0.25 -17.56 -16.70
N THR A 220 1.00 -17.13 -16.88
CA THR A 220 2.11 -17.48 -15.99
C THR A 220 2.08 -16.60 -14.74
N THR A 221 2.21 -17.20 -13.55
CA THR A 221 2.32 -16.44 -12.30
C THR A 221 3.78 -16.20 -11.92
N GLN A 222 4.05 -15.05 -11.32
CA GLN A 222 5.36 -14.65 -10.82
C GLN A 222 5.26 -14.14 -9.39
N LEU A 223 6.12 -14.65 -8.51
CA LEU A 223 6.24 -14.20 -7.13
C LEU A 223 7.07 -12.92 -7.07
N ILE A 224 6.58 -11.95 -6.29
CA ILE A 224 7.20 -10.65 -6.07
C ILE A 224 7.51 -10.51 -4.59
N GLU A 225 8.74 -10.13 -4.25
CA GLU A 225 9.27 -10.14 -2.89
C GLU A 225 9.47 -8.74 -2.29
N ASP A 226 9.52 -7.69 -3.13
CA ASP A 226 9.71 -6.31 -2.71
C ASP A 226 9.21 -5.31 -3.78
N ASP A 227 9.20 -4.02 -3.39
CA ASP A 227 8.75 -2.90 -4.22
C ASP A 227 9.57 -2.73 -5.50
N ALA A 228 10.88 -2.97 -5.43
CA ALA A 228 11.77 -2.84 -6.59
C ALA A 228 11.50 -3.93 -7.63
N ALA A 229 11.25 -5.16 -7.18
CA ALA A 229 10.85 -6.25 -8.04
C ALA A 229 9.48 -6.01 -8.68
N LEU A 230 8.51 -5.45 -7.92
CA LEU A 230 7.20 -5.12 -8.49
C LEU A 230 7.31 -4.04 -9.55
N GLU A 231 8.00 -2.94 -9.24
CA GLU A 231 8.23 -1.84 -10.17
C GLU A 231 8.87 -2.33 -11.47
N GLN A 232 9.94 -3.12 -11.37
CA GLN A 232 10.63 -3.64 -12.55
C GLN A 232 9.73 -4.54 -13.38
N VAL A 233 8.93 -5.40 -12.74
CA VAL A 233 8.01 -6.29 -13.47
C VAL A 233 6.92 -5.51 -14.21
N ILE A 234 6.39 -4.44 -13.62
CA ILE A 234 5.41 -3.59 -14.31
C ILE A 234 6.08 -2.84 -15.47
N LEU A 235 7.29 -2.32 -15.30
CA LEU A 235 8.04 -1.66 -16.36
C LEU A 235 8.35 -2.61 -17.53
N ASP A 236 8.77 -3.83 -17.23
CA ASP A 236 9.01 -4.86 -18.24
C ASP A 236 7.72 -5.24 -18.97
N ALA A 237 6.58 -5.26 -18.27
CA ALA A 237 5.28 -5.54 -18.87
C ALA A 237 4.84 -4.43 -19.85
N ILE A 238 5.09 -3.15 -19.53
CA ILE A 238 4.78 -2.01 -20.42
C ILE A 238 5.45 -2.18 -21.78
N ASP A 239 6.71 -2.61 -21.82
CA ASP A 239 7.45 -2.82 -23.08
C ASP A 239 6.88 -3.99 -23.92
N LEU A 240 6.20 -4.93 -23.27
CA LEU A 240 5.61 -6.10 -23.90
C LEU A 240 4.16 -5.89 -24.34
N CYS A 241 3.46 -4.94 -23.72
CA CYS A 241 2.13 -4.48 -24.13
C CYS A 241 2.20 -3.73 -25.45
N ASN A 242 2.06 -4.46 -26.56
CA ASN A 242 1.89 -3.90 -27.91
C ASN A 242 0.51 -4.20 -28.47
#